data_AF-A0A2V3VNZ4-F1
#
_entry.id   AF-A0A2V3VNZ4-F1
#
_cell.length_a   1.000
_cell.length_b   1.000
_cell.length_c   1.000
_cell.angle_alpha   90.00
_cell.angle_beta   90.00
_cell.angle_gamma   90.00
#
_symmetry.space_group_name_H-M   'P 1'
#
loop_
_entity.id
_entity.type
_entity.pdbx_description
1 polymer ?
#
loop_
_entity_poly.entity_id
_entity_poly.type
_entity_poly.pdbx_seq_one_letter_code
_entity_poly.pdbx_strand_id
1 'polypeptide(L)' 'MAIIDVKAAKKWNQVPKDLQRKIIENVFCSDCFVTTIVDYSLRDDPHGVLLEGKCKSCGKAVARLVEEI' A
#
# COMPACT_ATOMS: atom_id res chain seq x y z
N MET A 1 13.95 -0.28 -11.60
CA MET A 1 13.54 1.14 -11.61
C MET A 1 12.27 1.24 -10.77
N ALA A 2 12.30 1.89 -9.62
CA ALA A 2 11.09 2.14 -8.84
C ALA A 2 10.31 3.25 -9.56
N ILE A 3 9.20 2.90 -10.20
CA ILE A 3 8.30 3.88 -10.81
C ILE A 3 7.60 4.57 -9.64
N ILE A 4 8.02 5.79 -9.31
CA ILE A 4 7.29 6.63 -8.37
C ILE A 4 6.24 7.37 -9.20
N ASP A 5 4.99 6.92 -9.10
CA ASP A 5 3.87 7.70 -9.58
C ASP A 5 3.73 8.95 -8.69
N VAL A 6 4.11 10.11 -9.24
CA VAL A 6 4.13 11.38 -8.52
C VAL A 6 2.74 11.78 -8.02
N LYS A 7 1.68 11.43 -8.75
CA LYS A 7 0.30 11.74 -8.37
C LYS A 7 -0.14 10.86 -7.20
N ALA A 8 0.15 9.56 -7.27
CA ALA A 8 -0.08 8.62 -6.18
C ALA A 8 0.69 9.01 -4.92
N ALA A 9 1.95 9.39 -5.05
CA ALA A 9 2.78 9.85 -3.93
C ALA A 9 2.21 11.11 -3.27
N LYS A 10 1.68 12.06 -4.06
CA LYS A 10 1.03 13.27 -3.53
C LYS A 10 -0.23 12.92 -2.72
N LYS A 11 -1.11 12.06 -3.25
CA LYS A 11 -2.31 11.59 -2.54
C LYS A 11 -1.96 10.83 -1.26
N TRP A 12 -1.01 9.90 -1.35
CA TRP A 12 -0.53 9.14 -0.18
C TRP A 12 0.01 10.06 0.91
N ASN A 13 0.76 11.09 0.55
CA ASN A 13 1.31 12.06 1.51
C ASN A 13 0.24 12.92 2.21
N GLN A 14 -1.00 12.96 1.73
CA GLN A 14 -2.12 13.62 2.42
C GLN A 14 -2.67 12.76 3.57
N VAL A 15 -2.44 11.44 3.54
CA VAL A 15 -2.83 10.54 4.63
C VAL A 15 -1.91 10.80 5.83
N PRO A 16 -2.45 11.04 7.04
CA PRO A 16 -1.64 11.24 8.24
C PRO A 16 -0.67 10.08 8.49
N LYS A 17 0.55 10.36 8.96
CA LYS A 17 1.61 9.34 9.11
C LYS A 17 1.21 8.17 10.00
N ASP A 18 0.47 8.42 11.07
CA ASP A 18 -0.05 7.35 11.94
C ASP A 18 -1.06 6.45 11.22
N LEU A 19 -1.88 7.03 10.33
CA LEU A 19 -2.81 6.27 9.52
C LEU A 19 -2.08 5.51 8.40
N GLN A 20 -1.07 6.11 7.76
CA GLN A 20 -0.19 5.41 6.81
C GLN A 20 0.42 4.16 7.46
N ARG A 21 0.95 4.28 8.68
CA ARG A 21 1.52 3.14 9.42
C ARG A 21 0.48 2.04 9.65
N LYS A 22 -0.71 2.40 10.14
CA LYS A 22 -1.82 1.44 10.35
C LYS A 22 -2.23 0.72 9.07
N ILE A 23 -2.29 1.44 7.95
CA ILE A 23 -2.62 0.86 6.64
C ILE A 23 -1.52 -0.10 6.19
N ILE A 24 -0.25 0.31 6.30
CA ILE A 24 0.91 -0.52 5.92
C ILE A 24 0.96 -1.80 6.76
N GLU A 25 0.63 -1.73 8.05
CA GLU A 25 0.63 -2.86 8.98
C GLU A 25 -0.62 -3.76 8.88
N ASN A 26 -1.63 -3.34 8.12
CA ASN A 26 -2.92 -4.02 7.99
C ASN A 26 -3.29 -4.27 6.52
N VAL A 27 -2.50 -5.13 5.86
CA VAL A 27 -2.75 -5.58 4.49
C VAL A 27 -3.16 -7.05 4.49
N PHE A 28 -4.11 -7.41 3.64
CA PHE A 28 -4.56 -8.79 3.50
C PHE A 28 -3.64 -9.59 2.58
N CYS A 29 -3.17 -10.73 3.06
CA CYS A 29 -2.47 -11.77 2.34
C CYS A 29 -3.36 -13.02 2.34
N SER A 30 -3.52 -13.66 1.18
CA SER A 30 -4.32 -14.89 1.04
C SER A 30 -3.84 -16.05 1.92
N ASP A 31 -2.56 -16.04 2.29
CA ASP A 31 -1.91 -17.13 3.03
C ASP A 31 -1.73 -16.81 4.52
N CYS A 32 -1.40 -15.56 4.83
CA CYS A 32 -1.05 -15.13 6.19
C CYS A 32 -2.16 -14.32 6.86
N PHE A 33 -3.25 -14.03 6.16
CA PHE A 33 -4.29 -13.08 6.56
C PHE A 33 -3.72 -11.67 6.75
N VAL A 34 -3.61 -11.17 7.99
CA VAL A 34 -3.10 -9.80 8.23
C VAL A 34 -1.58 -9.80 8.17
N THR A 35 -1.01 -8.91 7.35
CA THR A 35 0.44 -8.70 7.24
C THR A 35 0.80 -7.23 7.15
N THR A 36 2.06 -6.93 7.44
CA THR A 36 2.71 -5.71 6.97
C THR A 36 3.08 -5.86 5.49
N ILE A 37 2.79 -4.84 4.67
CA ILE A 37 3.29 -4.74 3.30
C ILE A 37 4.71 -4.14 3.29
N VAL A 38 5.62 -4.75 2.54
CA VAL A 38 7.01 -4.30 2.35
C VAL A 38 7.34 -4.19 0.85
N ASP A 39 8.44 -3.52 0.52
CA ASP A 39 8.93 -3.33 -0.85
C ASP A 39 7.84 -2.86 -1.83
N TYR A 40 6.99 -1.94 -1.39
CA TYR A 40 5.81 -1.54 -2.16
C TYR A 40 6.04 -0.32 -3.05
N SER A 41 5.31 -0.27 -4.16
CA SER A 41 5.13 0.90 -5.01
C SER A 41 3.76 1.53 -4.79
N LEU A 42 3.64 2.81 -5.16
CA LEU A 42 2.38 3.54 -5.20
C LEU A 42 1.94 3.69 -6.65
N ARG A 43 0.67 3.41 -6.92
CA ARG A 43 0.03 3.60 -8.22
C ARG A 43 -1.22 4.44 -8.04
N ASP A 44 -1.42 5.43 -8.91
CA ASP A 44 -2.68 6.19 -8.96
C ASP A 44 -3.78 5.27 -9.49
N ASP A 45 -4.89 5.22 -8.78
CA ASP A 45 -6.04 4.39 -9.13
C ASP A 45 -7.29 5.27 -9.23
N PRO A 46 -8.26 4.97 -10.12
CA PRO A 46 -9.53 5.70 -10.18
C PRO A 46 -10.26 5.82 -8.84
N HIS A 47 -10.03 4.88 -7.92
CA HIS A 47 -10.66 4.86 -6.60
C HIS A 47 -9.75 5.35 -5.47
N GLY A 48 -8.51 5.76 -5.75
CA GLY A 48 -7.60 6.35 -4.75
C GLY A 48 -6.13 6.03 -5.01
N VAL A 49 -5.45 5.45 -4.02
CA VAL A 49 -4.04 5.04 -4.13
C VAL A 49 -3.89 3.56 -3.88
N LEU A 50 -3.33 2.84 -4.85
CA LEU A 50 -3.03 1.43 -4.73
C LEU A 50 -1.58 1.24 -4.27
N LEU A 51 -1.39 0.57 -3.14
CA LEU A 51 -0.11 0.05 -2.69
C LEU A 51 0.04 -1.37 -3.22
N GLU A 52 1.09 -1.65 -3.99
CA GLU A 52 1.43 -2.99 -4.49
C GLU A 52 2.80 -3.39 -3.97
N GLY A 53 2.92 -4.53 -3.30
CA GLY A 53 4.15 -4.93 -2.63
C GLY A 53 4.14 -6.39 -2.21
N LYS A 54 4.88 -6.72 -1.15
CA LYS A 54 5.06 -8.09 -0.66
C LYS A 54 4.59 -8.26 0.78
N CYS A 55 4.07 -9.44 1.08
CA CYS A 55 3.81 -9.90 2.44
C CYS A 55 5.14 -10.02 3.19
N LYS A 56 5.28 -9.33 4.33
CA LYS A 56 6.47 -9.44 5.18
C LYS A 56 6.75 -10.88 5.64
N SER A 57 5.71 -11.69 5.85
CA SER A 57 5.84 -13.04 6.42
C SER A 57 6.21 -14.11 5.38
N CYS A 58 5.61 -14.08 4.18
CA CYS A 58 5.79 -15.13 3.18
C CYS A 58 6.35 -14.65 1.83
N GLY A 59 6.55 -13.35 1.64
CA GLY A 59 7.12 -12.75 0.43
C GLY A 59 6.18 -12.74 -0.80
N LYS A 60 4.98 -13.32 -0.71
CA LYS A 60 3.99 -13.29 -1.79
C LYS A 60 3.49 -11.88 -2.07
N ALA A 61 3.05 -11.66 -3.31
CA ALA A 61 2.45 -10.39 -3.72
C ALA A 61 1.19 -10.08 -2.91
N VAL A 62 1.07 -8.84 -2.47
CA VAL A 62 -0.11 -8.30 -1.78
C VAL A 62 -0.38 -6.89 -2.28
N ALA A 63 -1.62 -6.44 -2.14
CA ALA A 63 -2.00 -5.08 -2.49
C ALA A 63 -2.99 -4.50 -1.48
N ARG A 64 -2.99 -3.18 -1.37
CA ARG A 64 -3.93 -2.43 -0.52
C ARG A 64 -4.38 -1.17 -1.25
N LEU A 65 -5.68 -1.07 -1.52
CA LEU A 65 -6.28 0.18 -1.97
C LEU A 65 -6.57 1.08 -0.75
N VAL A 66 -6.25 2.36 -0.91
CA VAL A 66 -6.58 3.43 0.03
C VAL A 66 -7.52 4.35 -0.71
N GLU A 67 -8.81 4.26 -0.37
CA GLU A 67 -9.88 4.98 -1.04
C GLU A 67 -9.80 6.48 -0.72
N GLU A 68 -10.15 7.32 -1.70
CA GLU A 68 -10.41 8.73 -1.45
C GLU A 68 -11.74 8.87 -0.70
N ILE A 69 -11.71 9.59 0.44
CA ILE A 69 -12.90 9.95 1.22
C ILE A 69 -13.45 11.27 0.72
#